data_AF-A0A971SBK4-F1
#
_entry.id   AF-A0A971SBK4-F1
#
_cell.length_a   1.000
_cell.length_b   1.000
_cell.length_c   1.000
_cell.angle_alpha   90.00
_cell.angle_beta   90.00
_cell.angle_gamma   90.00
#
_symmetry.space_group_name_H-M   'P 1'
#
loop_
_entity.id
_entity.type
_entity.pdbx_description
1 polymer ?
#
loop_
_entity_poly.entity_id
_entity_poly.type
_entity_poly.pdbx_seq_one_letter_code
_entity_poly.pdbx_strand_id
1 'polypeptide(L)'
;MLTDQSKGIQKLIFERIYQIRDEILSPDPEYRELSLAAAELMDSLLDKLAPEDRELLEEYDSKQLDQTCRQDEILYSRGLMDGIVLCRWIERIGKGEEKSIV
;
A
#
# COMPACT_ATOMS: atom_id res chain seq x y z
N MET A 1 -4.14 -17.63 1.63
CA MET A 1 -3.44 -16.37 1.92
C MET A 1 -1.96 -16.65 1.80
N LEU A 2 -1.18 -15.73 1.24
CA LEU A 2 0.28 -15.81 1.37
C LEU A 2 0.58 -15.71 2.87
N THR A 3 0.94 -16.85 3.45
CA THR A 3 1.30 -16.93 4.86
C THR A 3 2.63 -16.21 5.06
N ASP A 4 2.93 -15.81 6.30
CA ASP A 4 4.14 -15.08 6.75
C ASP A 4 5.51 -15.67 6.31
N GLN A 5 5.52 -16.78 5.58
CA GLN A 5 6.73 -17.43 5.07
C GLN A 5 7.20 -16.89 3.70
N SER A 6 6.40 -16.08 3.00
CA SER A 6 6.77 -15.53 1.70
C SER A 6 7.53 -14.20 1.83
N LYS A 7 8.74 -14.23 2.43
CA LYS A 7 9.63 -13.06 2.55
C LYS A 7 9.92 -12.37 1.20
N GLY A 8 9.87 -13.12 0.09
CA GLY A 8 10.11 -12.58 -1.25
C GLY A 8 9.00 -11.63 -1.75
N ILE A 9 7.72 -11.96 -1.51
CA ILE A 9 6.60 -11.12 -1.95
C ILE A 9 6.49 -9.87 -1.07
N GLN A 10 6.64 -10.01 0.25
CA GLN A 10 6.69 -8.84 1.13
C GLN A 10 7.80 -7.89 0.72
N LYS A 11 9.02 -8.39 0.48
CA LYS A 11 10.13 -7.58 -0.02
C LYS A 11 9.79 -6.86 -1.33
N LEU A 12 9.21 -7.55 -2.29
CA LEU A 12 8.80 -6.95 -3.57
C LEU A 12 7.74 -5.85 -3.40
N ILE A 13 6.75 -6.06 -2.52
CA ILE A 13 5.72 -5.05 -2.20
C ILE A 13 6.38 -3.81 -1.58
N PHE A 14 7.24 -3.99 -0.58
CA PHE A 14 7.95 -2.87 0.04
C PHE A 14 8.83 -2.11 -0.96
N GLU A 15 9.64 -2.82 -1.75
CA GLU A 15 10.47 -2.21 -2.80
C GLU A 15 9.62 -1.39 -3.77
N ARG A 16 8.45 -1.90 -4.16
CA ARG A 16 7.56 -1.17 -5.06
C ARG A 16 6.93 0.06 -4.41
N ILE A 17 6.54 -0.02 -3.14
CA ILE A 17 6.01 1.14 -2.39
C ILE A 17 7.08 2.24 -2.31
N TYR A 18 8.33 1.90 -1.99
CA TYR A 18 9.43 2.87 -1.97
C TYR A 18 9.65 3.51 -3.35
N GLN A 19 9.67 2.73 -4.42
CA GLN A 19 9.79 3.26 -5.77
C GLN A 19 8.65 4.21 -6.13
N ILE A 20 7.40 3.85 -5.80
CA ILE A 20 6.25 4.74 -6.03
C ILE A 20 6.44 6.06 -5.27
N ARG A 21 6.84 6.00 -4.00
CA ARG A 21 7.08 7.20 -3.20
C ARG A 21 8.17 8.09 -3.80
N ASP A 22 9.31 7.52 -4.13
CA ASP A 22 10.50 8.30 -4.49
C ASP A 22 10.51 8.70 -5.97
N GLU A 23 10.00 7.86 -6.85
CA GLU A 23 10.07 8.06 -8.31
C GLU A 23 8.77 8.60 -8.92
N ILE A 24 7.62 8.41 -8.25
CA ILE A 24 6.30 8.83 -8.80
C ILE A 24 5.72 9.97 -7.97
N LEU A 25 5.57 9.79 -6.66
CA LEU A 25 4.91 10.79 -5.80
C LEU A 25 5.82 12.00 -5.53
N SER A 26 7.09 11.78 -5.17
CA SER A 26 8.00 12.88 -4.82
C SER A 26 8.21 13.90 -5.96
N PRO A 27 8.28 13.49 -7.24
CA PRO A 27 8.38 14.44 -8.34
C PRO A 27 7.07 15.14 -8.69
N ASP A 28 5.91 14.59 -8.30
CA ASP A 28 4.59 15.12 -8.64
C ASP A 28 4.36 16.47 -7.91
N PRO A 29 4.13 17.58 -8.66
CA PRO A 29 3.93 18.89 -8.06
C PRO A 29 2.59 19.01 -7.32
N GLU A 30 1.51 18.43 -7.85
CA GLU A 30 0.18 18.51 -7.24
C GLU A 30 0.14 17.73 -5.92
N TYR A 31 0.73 16.52 -5.89
CA TYR A 31 0.88 15.74 -4.67
C TYR A 31 1.65 16.50 -3.59
N ARG A 32 2.74 17.19 -3.95
CA ARG A 32 3.54 17.97 -3.00
C ARG A 32 2.79 19.17 -2.45
N GLU A 33 2.08 19.91 -3.30
CA GLU A 33 1.26 21.04 -2.87
C GLU A 33 0.16 20.59 -1.90
N LEU A 34 -0.54 19.50 -2.22
CA LEU A 34 -1.54 18.90 -1.33
C LEU A 34 -0.92 18.44 0.00
N SER A 35 0.26 17.82 -0.05
CA SER A 35 0.98 17.35 1.14
C SER A 35 1.41 18.50 2.05
N LEU A 36 1.90 19.61 1.48
CA LEU A 36 2.28 20.80 2.24
C LEU A 36 1.05 21.46 2.87
N ALA A 37 -0.03 21.65 2.12
CA ALA A 37 -1.26 22.24 2.64
C ALA A 37 -1.85 21.41 3.79
N ALA A 38 -1.82 20.08 3.69
CA ALA A 38 -2.24 19.20 4.77
C ALA A 38 -1.34 19.32 6.01
N ALA A 39 -0.03 19.40 5.83
CA ALA A 39 0.93 19.58 6.93
C ALA A 39 0.72 20.90 7.67
N GLU A 40 0.53 22.01 6.95
CA GLU A 40 0.28 23.33 7.55
C GLU A 40 -1.01 23.36 8.39
N LEU A 41 -2.06 22.66 7.92
CA LEU A 41 -3.31 22.52 8.66
C LEU A 41 -3.11 21.67 9.94
N MET A 42 -2.32 20.60 9.85
CA MET A 42 -2.03 19.74 10.99
C MET A 42 -1.22 20.49 12.05
N ASP A 43 -0.16 21.19 11.65
CA ASP A 43 0.64 22.02 12.56
C ASP A 43 -0.23 23.06 13.28
N SER A 44 -1.10 23.73 12.53
CA SER A 44 -2.06 24.71 13.07
C SER A 44 -3.07 24.11 14.05
N LEU A 45 -3.39 22.82 13.90
CA LEU A 45 -4.31 22.10 14.76
C LEU A 45 -3.59 21.64 16.03
N LEU A 46 -2.40 21.08 15.89
CA LEU A 46 -1.53 20.69 16.99
C LEU A 46 -1.27 21.89 17.91
N ASP A 47 -0.94 23.07 17.37
CA ASP A 47 -0.68 24.28 18.16
C ASP A 47 -1.85 24.70 19.06
N LYS A 48 -3.09 24.37 18.69
CA LYS A 48 -4.31 24.73 19.45
C LYS A 48 -4.70 23.69 20.48
N LEU A 49 -4.22 22.46 20.36
CA LEU A 49 -4.58 21.37 21.25
C LEU A 49 -3.82 21.46 22.58
N ALA A 50 -4.49 21.04 23.65
CA ALA A 50 -3.86 20.77 24.93
C ALA A 50 -2.87 19.59 24.78
N PRO A 51 -1.81 19.51 25.60
CA PRO A 51 -0.81 18.45 25.49
C PRO A 51 -1.39 17.03 25.49
N GLU A 52 -2.39 16.76 26.33
CA GLU A 52 -3.04 15.46 26.44
C GLU A 52 -3.80 15.08 25.16
N ASP A 53 -4.43 16.06 24.51
CA ASP A 53 -5.14 15.85 23.24
C ASP A 53 -4.16 15.67 22.06
N ARG A 54 -2.97 16.29 22.12
CA ARG A 54 -1.90 16.07 21.13
C ARG A 54 -1.37 14.65 21.21
N GLU A 55 -1.08 14.15 22.42
CA GLU A 55 -0.64 12.76 22.61
C GLU A 55 -1.68 11.76 22.09
N LEU A 56 -2.97 12.00 22.36
CA LEU A 56 -4.04 11.16 21.86
C LEU A 56 -4.13 11.19 20.32
N LEU A 57 -3.94 12.36 19.70
CA LEU A 57 -3.93 12.50 18.24
C LEU A 57 -2.72 11.78 17.62
N GLU A 58 -1.53 11.92 18.19
CA GLU A 58 -0.33 11.20 17.73
C GLU A 58 -0.50 9.68 17.85
N GLU A 59 -1.10 9.19 18.94
CA GLU A 59 -1.43 7.77 19.08
C GLU A 59 -2.44 7.33 18.02
N TYR A 60 -3.49 8.12 17.79
CA TYR A 60 -4.48 7.85 16.74
C TYR A 60 -3.83 7.75 15.36
N ASP A 61 -3.01 8.73 14.97
CA ASP A 61 -2.34 8.76 13.67
C ASP A 61 -1.41 7.55 13.49
N SER A 62 -0.69 7.17 14.55
CA SER A 62 0.15 5.96 14.55
C SER A 62 -0.66 4.68 14.33
N LYS A 63 -1.79 4.51 15.04
CA LYS A 63 -2.68 3.36 14.85
C LYS A 63 -3.34 3.35 13.47
N GLN A 64 -3.70 4.52 12.96
CA GLN A 64 -4.28 4.66 11.64
C GLN A 64 -3.27 4.29 10.55
N LEU A 65 -2.01 4.72 10.69
CA LEU A 65 -0.92 4.34 9.80
C LEU A 65 -0.69 2.82 9.80
N ASP A 66 -0.64 2.17 10.98
CA ASP A 66 -0.49 0.72 11.10
C ASP A 66 -1.64 -0.02 10.39
N GLN A 67 -2.87 0.45 10.56
CA GLN A 67 -4.05 -0.12 9.91
C GLN A 67 -3.95 0.03 8.37
N THR A 68 -3.62 1.21 7.87
CA THR A 68 -3.48 1.47 6.43
C THR A 68 -2.35 0.63 5.82
N CYS A 69 -1.20 0.53 6.50
CA CYS A 69 -0.11 -0.35 6.07
C CYS A 69 -0.59 -1.81 5.93
N ARG A 70 -1.35 -2.30 6.92
CA ARG A 70 -1.88 -3.67 6.88
C ARG A 70 -2.91 -3.86 5.76
N GLN A 71 -3.76 -2.86 5.53
CA GLN A 71 -4.73 -2.89 4.42
C GLN A 71 -4.03 -2.96 3.06
N ASP A 72 -3.01 -2.14 2.85
CA ASP A 72 -2.25 -2.11 1.59
C ASP A 72 -1.51 -3.43 1.37
N GLU A 73 -0.88 -4.00 2.41
CA GLU A 73 -0.25 -5.31 2.32
C GLU A 73 -1.25 -6.38 1.85
N ILE A 74 -2.47 -6.39 2.41
CA ILE A 74 -3.54 -7.32 2.00
C ILE A 74 -3.96 -7.07 0.55
N LEU A 75 -4.17 -5.81 0.15
CA LEU A 75 -4.62 -5.43 -1.18
C LEU A 75 -3.58 -5.82 -2.25
N TYR A 76 -2.31 -5.46 -2.04
CA TYR A 76 -1.22 -5.81 -2.96
C TYR A 76 -0.99 -7.30 -3.02
N SER A 77 -0.98 -7.99 -1.87
CA SER A 77 -0.82 -9.45 -1.84
C SER A 77 -1.94 -10.15 -2.58
N ARG A 78 -3.18 -9.69 -2.41
CA ARG A 78 -4.33 -10.29 -3.09
C ARG A 78 -4.34 -9.97 -4.58
N GLY A 79 -4.14 -8.70 -4.95
CA GLY A 79 -4.09 -8.26 -6.35
C GLY A 79 -2.98 -8.95 -7.13
N LEU A 80 -1.79 -9.12 -6.54
CA LEU A 80 -0.68 -9.85 -7.15
C LEU A 80 -1.03 -11.32 -7.37
N MET A 81 -1.62 -11.98 -6.36
CA MET A 81 -2.05 -13.38 -6.48
C MET A 81 -3.13 -13.56 -7.55
N ASP A 82 -4.13 -12.70 -7.57
CA ASP A 82 -5.20 -12.73 -8.57
C ASP A 82 -4.62 -12.47 -9.98
N GLY A 83 -3.64 -11.56 -10.12
CA GLY A 83 -2.91 -11.32 -11.36
C GLY A 83 -2.08 -12.52 -11.83
N ILE A 84 -1.33 -13.18 -10.94
CA ILE A 84 -0.56 -14.40 -11.26
C ILE A 84 -1.48 -15.53 -11.73
N VAL A 85 -2.61 -15.72 -11.04
CA VAL A 85 -3.61 -16.72 -11.41
C VAL A 85 -4.18 -16.41 -12.79
N LEU A 86 -4.54 -15.15 -13.05
CA LEU A 86 -5.05 -14.72 -14.34
C LEU A 86 -4.03 -14.95 -15.47
N CYS A 87 -2.77 -14.54 -15.29
CA CYS A 87 -1.72 -14.75 -16.29
C CYS A 87 -1.52 -16.24 -16.59
N ARG A 88 -1.49 -17.10 -15.59
CA ARG A 88 -1.40 -18.56 -15.79
C ARG A 88 -2.60 -19.11 -16.56
N TRP A 89 -3.81 -18.63 -16.28
CA TRP A 89 -5.00 -19.00 -17.04
C TRP A 89 -4.90 -18.59 -18.51
N ILE A 90 -4.46 -17.35 -18.77
CA ILE A 90 -4.25 -16.84 -20.14
C ILE A 90 -3.19 -17.69 -20.86
N GLU A 91 -2.08 -18.02 -20.21
CA GLU A 91 -1.04 -18.87 -20.79
C GLU A 91 -1.56 -20.27 -21.16
N ARG A 92 -2.37 -20.90 -20.30
CA ARG A 92 -2.94 -22.23 -20.58
C ARG A 92 -3.91 -22.21 -21.76
N ILE A 93 -4.76 -21.19 -21.84
CA ILE A 93 -5.67 -20.98 -22.97
C ILE A 93 -4.87 -20.71 -24.26
N GLY A 94 -3.86 -19.84 -24.18
CA GLY A 94 -3.00 -19.49 -25.32
C GLY A 94 -2.14 -20.65 -25.83
N LYS A 95 -1.77 -21.59 -24.96
CA LYS A 95 -1.08 -22.84 -25.33
C LYS A 95 -2.00 -23.92 -25.92
N GLY A 96 -3.30 -23.66 -26.01
CA GLY A 96 -4.26 -24.62 -26.57
C GLY A 96 -4.37 -25.89 -25.73
N GLU A 97 -4.19 -25.82 -24.41
CA GLU A 97 -4.57 -26.91 -23.51
C GLU A 97 -6.12 -26.99 -23.49
N GLU A 98 -6.69 -27.56 -24.55
CA GLU A 98 -8.02 -28.14 -24.48
C GLU A 98 -8.04 -29.11 -23.30
N LYS A 99 -9.09 -29.01 -22.49
CA LYS A 99 -9.36 -29.96 -21.42
C LYS A 99 -9.31 -31.37 -22.01
N SER A 100 -8.22 -32.10 -21.77
CA SER A 100 -8.30 -33.56 -21.74
C SER A 100 -9.13 -33.91 -20.51
N ILE A 101 -10.44 -33.97 -20.73
CA ILE A 101 -11.35 -34.72 -19.87
C ILE A 101 -10.99 -36.19 -20.10
N VAL A 102 -10.31 -36.80 -19.14
CA VAL A 102 -10.35 -38.24 -18.87
C VAL A 102 -10.54 -38.40 -17.37
#